data_AF-A0A7X8M9D7-F1
#
_entry.id   AF-A0A7X8M9D7-F1
#
_cell.length_a   1.000
_cell.length_b   1.000
_cell.length_c   1.000
_cell.angle_alpha   90.00
_cell.angle_beta   90.00
_cell.angle_gamma   90.00
#
_symmetry.space_group_name_H-M   'P 1'
#
loop_
_entity.id
_entity.type
_entity.pdbx_description
1 polymer ?
#
loop_
_entity_poly.entity_id
_entity_poly.type
_entity_poly.pdbx_seq_one_letter_code
_entity_poly.pdbx_strand_id
1 'polypeptide(L)'
;MKKSMMFIWMVWLSSVSAWACTNLMVSKGASVDGSTMITYSADSHTLYGELVFLPRGVHAEGSLVDVYDWDSGKYLGKIRQAGRTYQVVGNMNEFQLAIGETTFGGREELQDPQGGVDYGSLMSLALQRAKTAREAIKVMTDLVAEYGYCSGGESFSIADPQEVWIMEMIGKGPGGKGAVWVAQRVPDGCICGHANQARIGRFPLNDKLNCLYSPDVISFAKQKGYYAGADAEFSFCDAYAPLTFDAVRFCEARVWAMFRRAAPSMNWNEDFVQGVAGAERLPLWIKPDNKLSVQDAMALMRDHFEGTSLDMSLDVGAGPYALPYRWRPLTWKVDSTTYFNERAISTQQTGFSFVTQSRGWLPDPVGGVFWFGVDDTYSTVYVPMYCGILRAPYHFAVGTGSFTEFSWDSAFWVFNWVANFCYSRYSEMIQDVLVVQRELEGSFFADQPEIDAAAVALFKISPQSARDYLTNYSVAQTERTVARWRKLGEDLLVKYLDGNTKDALKKVQHIGYPASWYRRIADDTGDRLKMRKLQGEGETATH
;
A
#
# COMPACT_ATOMS: atom_id res chain seq x y z
N MET A 1 25.36 -15.71 -54.92
CA MET A 1 25.51 -15.68 -53.45
C MET A 1 25.09 -14.31 -52.93
N LYS A 2 23.80 -14.13 -52.60
CA LYS A 2 23.29 -12.89 -52.01
C LYS A 2 23.36 -13.03 -50.48
N LYS A 3 24.16 -12.19 -49.82
CA LYS A 3 24.23 -12.09 -48.36
C LYS A 3 23.01 -11.28 -47.89
N SER A 4 22.05 -11.93 -47.23
CA SER A 4 21.01 -11.23 -46.46
C SER A 4 21.59 -10.86 -45.11
N MET A 5 21.63 -9.55 -44.82
CA MET A 5 22.04 -8.97 -43.56
C MET A 5 20.81 -8.89 -42.66
N MET A 6 20.75 -9.72 -41.63
CA MET A 6 19.65 -9.76 -40.66
C MET A 6 19.87 -8.63 -39.64
N PHE A 7 19.04 -7.59 -39.70
CA PHE A 7 18.98 -6.54 -38.70
C PHE A 7 18.27 -7.10 -37.45
N ILE A 8 19.02 -7.29 -36.37
CA ILE A 8 18.45 -7.62 -35.05
C ILE A 8 17.95 -6.31 -34.46
N TRP A 9 16.62 -6.14 -34.45
CA TRP A 9 15.97 -5.10 -33.66
C TRP A 9 16.06 -5.50 -32.19
N MET A 10 16.89 -4.77 -31.44
CA MET A 10 16.97 -4.87 -30.00
C MET A 10 15.75 -4.16 -29.43
N VAL A 11 14.68 -4.92 -29.16
CA VAL A 11 13.52 -4.42 -28.41
C VAL A 11 13.99 -4.20 -26.97
N TRP A 12 14.17 -2.94 -26.59
CA TRP A 12 14.25 -2.57 -25.19
C TRP A 12 12.89 -2.87 -24.56
N LEU A 13 12.80 -3.99 -23.84
CA LEU A 13 11.74 -4.22 -22.88
C LEU A 13 11.92 -3.20 -21.77
N SER A 14 11.27 -2.04 -21.89
CA SER A 14 11.04 -1.17 -20.76
C SER A 14 10.19 -1.95 -19.76
N SER A 15 10.81 -2.40 -18.67
CA SER A 15 10.09 -2.85 -17.49
C SER A 15 9.27 -1.67 -17.00
N VAL A 16 7.97 -1.69 -17.28
CA VAL A 16 7.03 -0.75 -16.67
C VAL A 16 6.89 -1.19 -15.22
N SER A 17 7.76 -0.67 -14.34
CA SER A 17 7.53 -0.71 -12.90
C SER A 17 6.25 0.08 -12.65
N ALA A 18 5.17 -0.59 -12.25
CA ALA A 18 3.92 0.09 -11.95
C ALA A 18 3.98 0.59 -10.51
N TRP A 19 4.38 1.84 -10.36
CA TRP A 19 4.50 2.59 -9.12
C TRP A 19 3.13 2.88 -8.54
N ALA A 20 2.74 2.10 -7.54
CA ALA A 20 1.45 2.31 -6.95
C ALA A 20 1.47 2.00 -5.45
N CYS A 21 1.60 3.04 -4.62
CA CYS A 21 1.62 2.88 -3.17
C CYS A 21 0.73 3.94 -2.51
N THR A 22 0.01 3.59 -1.44
CA THR A 22 -0.72 4.54 -0.59
C THR A 22 -0.34 4.35 0.86
N ASN A 23 -0.12 5.43 1.62
CA ASN A 23 0.16 5.39 3.05
C ASN A 23 -0.73 6.39 3.81
N LEU A 24 -1.15 6.00 5.00
CA LEU A 24 -1.77 6.83 6.03
C LEU A 24 -0.88 6.80 7.26
N MET A 25 -0.75 7.93 7.93
CA MET A 25 0.05 8.11 9.13
C MET A 25 -0.83 8.69 10.23
N VAL A 26 -0.80 8.10 11.42
CA VAL A 26 -1.64 8.49 12.55
C VAL A 26 -0.75 8.76 13.75
N SER A 27 -0.72 10.02 14.19
CA SER A 27 -0.03 10.41 15.41
C SER A 27 -0.73 9.84 16.66
N LYS A 28 -0.01 9.82 17.78
CA LYS A 28 -0.50 9.32 19.07
C LYS A 28 -1.81 9.99 19.52
N GLY A 29 -1.89 11.31 19.41
CA GLY A 29 -3.08 12.06 19.78
C GLY A 29 -4.27 11.82 18.85
N ALA A 30 -4.03 11.31 17.63
CA ALA A 30 -5.06 10.99 16.65
C ALA A 30 -5.57 9.55 16.75
N SER A 31 -4.92 8.67 17.51
CA SER A 31 -5.36 7.29 17.71
C SER A 31 -6.24 7.14 18.96
N VAL A 32 -7.12 6.13 18.95
CA VAL A 32 -8.04 5.82 20.06
C VAL A 32 -7.27 5.39 21.31
N ASP A 33 -6.25 4.55 21.14
CA ASP A 33 -5.50 3.91 22.23
C ASP A 33 -4.19 4.64 22.60
N GLY A 34 -3.80 5.67 21.84
CA GLY A 34 -2.55 6.39 22.03
C GLY A 34 -1.32 5.70 21.43
N SER A 35 -1.51 4.76 20.50
CA SER A 35 -0.45 4.22 19.64
C SER A 35 -0.14 5.16 18.49
N THR A 36 1.04 5.03 17.89
CA THR A 36 1.28 5.54 16.54
C THR A 36 0.97 4.45 15.53
N MET A 37 0.52 4.86 14.33
CA MET A 37 0.22 3.92 13.24
C MET A 37 0.72 4.48 11.92
N ILE A 38 1.25 3.61 11.07
CA ILE A 38 1.42 3.87 9.64
C ILE A 38 0.80 2.73 8.84
N THR A 39 0.30 3.03 7.66
CA THR A 39 -0.20 2.04 6.71
C THR A 39 0.65 2.06 5.46
N TYR A 40 0.66 0.96 4.72
CA TYR A 40 1.28 0.89 3.41
C TYR A 40 0.51 -0.13 2.56
N SER A 41 0.16 0.23 1.33
CA SER A 41 -0.18 -0.71 0.27
C SER A 41 0.97 -0.74 -0.74
N ALA A 42 1.63 -1.90 -0.86
CA ALA A 42 2.69 -2.12 -1.83
C ALA A 42 2.05 -2.68 -3.10
N ASP A 43 1.57 -1.82 -3.99
CA ASP A 43 0.94 -2.26 -5.23
C ASP A 43 1.98 -2.45 -6.32
N SER A 44 2.09 -3.69 -6.80
CA SER A 44 3.09 -4.09 -7.77
C SER A 44 2.60 -5.27 -8.60
N HIS A 45 3.00 -5.29 -9.87
CA HIS A 45 2.79 -6.44 -10.74
C HIS A 45 3.84 -7.54 -10.59
N THR A 46 4.89 -7.26 -9.81
CA THR A 46 6.11 -8.07 -9.77
C THR A 46 6.66 -8.30 -8.37
N LEU A 47 6.08 -7.72 -7.31
CA LEU A 47 6.45 -7.99 -5.89
C LEU A 47 5.46 -8.91 -5.14
N TYR A 48 5.95 -10.07 -4.73
CA TYR A 48 5.12 -11.15 -4.21
C TYR A 48 4.77 -10.83 -2.76
N GLY A 49 3.52 -11.06 -2.37
CA GLY A 49 3.03 -10.78 -1.03
C GLY A 49 3.61 -11.72 0.01
N GLU A 50 4.81 -11.41 0.52
CA GLU A 50 5.50 -12.18 1.55
C GLU A 50 5.86 -11.33 2.78
N LEU A 51 5.83 -11.97 3.94
CA LEU A 51 6.28 -11.41 5.21
C LEU A 51 7.77 -11.71 5.38
N VAL A 52 8.60 -10.71 5.10
CA VAL A 52 10.04 -10.78 5.34
C VAL A 52 10.33 -10.90 6.83
N PHE A 53 11.24 -11.79 7.21
CA PHE A 53 11.75 -11.91 8.57
C PHE A 53 13.28 -11.83 8.55
N LEU A 54 13.85 -10.82 9.20
CA LEU A 54 15.29 -10.64 9.34
C LEU A 54 15.67 -10.89 10.80
N PRO A 55 16.50 -11.89 11.12
CA PRO A 55 16.92 -12.15 12.50
C PRO A 55 17.94 -11.11 12.99
N ARG A 56 18.12 -11.03 14.31
CA ARG A 56 19.23 -10.28 14.91
C ARG A 56 20.57 -10.83 14.42
N GLY A 57 21.52 -9.93 14.18
CA GLY A 57 22.87 -10.26 13.78
C GLY A 57 23.93 -9.62 14.67
N VAL A 58 25.06 -10.30 14.83
CA VAL A 58 26.30 -9.74 15.36
C VAL A 58 27.37 -9.94 14.30
N HIS A 59 28.01 -8.85 13.89
CA HIS A 59 28.93 -8.84 12.76
C HIS A 59 30.30 -8.34 13.18
N ALA A 60 31.34 -8.91 12.61
CA ALA A 60 32.72 -8.48 12.85
C ALA A 60 32.93 -7.03 12.41
N GLU A 61 33.81 -6.31 13.11
CA GLU A 61 34.18 -4.95 12.74
C GLU A 61 34.76 -4.91 11.31
N GLY A 62 34.37 -3.90 10.54
CA GLY A 62 34.81 -3.74 9.14
C GLY A 62 34.13 -4.67 8.13
N SER A 63 33.20 -5.53 8.56
CA SER A 63 32.41 -6.35 7.65
C SER A 63 31.54 -5.50 6.70
N LEU A 64 31.23 -6.08 5.55
CA LEU A 64 30.40 -5.48 4.52
C LEU A 64 29.14 -6.30 4.30
N VAL A 65 28.07 -5.67 3.82
CA VAL A 65 26.82 -6.33 3.41
C VAL A 65 26.54 -6.01 1.95
N ASP A 66 26.09 -7.03 1.21
CA ASP A 66 25.66 -6.90 -0.18
C ASP A 66 24.30 -6.18 -0.24
N VAL A 67 24.20 -5.23 -1.15
CA VAL A 67 22.97 -4.46 -1.39
C VAL A 67 22.43 -4.82 -2.76
N TYR A 68 21.13 -5.09 -2.81
CA TYR A 68 20.38 -5.39 -4.01
C TYR A 68 19.20 -4.43 -4.09
N ASP A 69 18.95 -3.93 -5.29
CA ASP A 69 17.75 -3.18 -5.61
C ASP A 69 16.52 -4.04 -5.29
N TRP A 70 15.59 -3.51 -4.50
CA TRP A 70 14.44 -4.28 -4.00
C TRP A 70 13.57 -4.81 -5.15
N ASP A 71 13.27 -3.97 -6.14
CA ASP A 71 12.32 -4.29 -7.20
C ASP A 71 12.91 -5.24 -8.26
N SER A 72 14.13 -4.97 -8.69
CA SER A 72 14.77 -5.69 -9.81
C SER A 72 15.67 -6.83 -9.36
N GLY A 73 16.04 -6.89 -8.07
CA GLY A 73 17.05 -7.81 -7.55
C GLY A 73 18.47 -7.53 -8.08
N LYS A 74 18.69 -6.38 -8.74
CA LYS A 74 19.99 -6.00 -9.28
C LYS A 74 20.97 -5.74 -8.14
N TYR A 75 22.15 -6.35 -8.20
CA TYR A 75 23.23 -6.04 -7.26
C TYR A 75 23.72 -4.59 -7.44
N LEU A 76 23.71 -3.82 -6.35
CA LEU A 76 24.08 -2.39 -6.31
C LEU A 76 25.49 -2.17 -5.75
N GLY A 77 25.98 -3.10 -4.92
CA GLY A 77 27.32 -3.03 -4.35
C GLY A 77 27.38 -3.53 -2.92
N LYS A 78 28.39 -3.06 -2.18
CA LYS A 78 28.59 -3.37 -0.76
C LYS A 78 28.63 -2.10 0.07
N ILE A 79 28.06 -2.15 1.26
CA ILE A 79 28.15 -1.08 2.26
C ILE A 79 28.69 -1.62 3.59
N ARG A 80 29.16 -0.73 4.46
CA ARG A 80 29.57 -1.11 5.83
C ARG A 80 28.43 -1.78 6.58
N GLN A 81 28.67 -2.97 7.10
CA GLN A 81 27.72 -3.68 7.96
C GLN A 81 27.74 -3.08 9.38
N ALA A 82 26.57 -3.01 10.02
CA ALA A 82 26.48 -2.61 11.41
C ALA A 82 26.99 -3.74 12.31
N GLY A 83 27.74 -3.41 13.38
CA GLY A 83 28.26 -4.44 14.30
C GLY A 83 27.17 -5.27 14.98
N ARG A 84 25.96 -4.71 15.09
CA ARG A 84 24.74 -5.43 15.47
C ARG A 84 23.60 -5.01 14.58
N THR A 85 22.77 -5.96 14.18
CA THR A 85 21.50 -5.70 13.50
C THR A 85 20.32 -6.14 14.35
N TYR A 86 19.24 -5.40 14.24
CA TYR A 86 17.98 -5.66 14.93
C TYR A 86 17.11 -6.62 14.13
N GLN A 87 16.26 -7.34 14.84
CA GLN A 87 15.26 -8.18 14.20
C GLN A 87 14.20 -7.31 13.51
N VAL A 88 13.76 -7.74 12.33
CA VAL A 88 12.69 -7.11 11.55
C VAL A 88 11.63 -8.14 11.17
N VAL A 89 10.36 -7.77 11.33
CA VAL A 89 9.16 -8.51 10.92
C VAL A 89 8.39 -7.62 9.95
N GLY A 90 8.38 -8.00 8.67
CA GLY A 90 7.90 -7.15 7.58
C GLY A 90 8.66 -5.82 7.57
N ASN A 91 7.92 -4.74 7.79
CA ASN A 91 8.45 -3.38 7.82
C ASN A 91 8.47 -2.77 9.23
N MET A 92 8.47 -3.61 10.27
CA MET A 92 8.59 -3.19 11.67
C MET A 92 9.72 -3.95 12.35
N ASN A 93 10.54 -3.25 13.13
CA ASN A 93 11.61 -3.89 13.91
C ASN A 93 11.19 -4.19 15.36
N GLU A 94 12.05 -4.89 16.07
CA GLU A 94 11.85 -5.29 17.48
C GLU A 94 11.69 -4.14 18.48
N PHE A 95 11.88 -2.87 18.08
CA PHE A 95 11.64 -1.66 18.88
C PHE A 95 10.36 -0.93 18.48
N GLN A 96 9.49 -1.59 17.69
CA GLN A 96 8.24 -1.03 17.18
C GLN A 96 8.46 0.17 16.22
N LEU A 97 9.69 0.37 15.73
CA LEU A 97 9.97 1.29 14.63
C LEU A 97 9.47 0.64 13.34
N ALA A 98 8.65 1.35 12.57
CA ALA A 98 8.11 0.91 11.31
C ALA A 98 8.38 1.92 10.19
N ILE A 99 8.58 1.42 8.97
CA ILE A 99 8.82 2.24 7.77
C ILE A 99 7.96 1.78 6.58
N GLY A 100 7.19 2.67 5.99
CA GLY A 100 6.48 2.49 4.70
C GLY A 100 6.95 3.50 3.66
N GLU A 101 6.53 3.36 2.41
CA GLU A 101 6.91 4.31 1.34
C GLU A 101 5.81 4.54 0.30
N THR A 102 5.93 5.65 -0.44
CA THR A 102 5.34 5.81 -1.77
C THR A 102 6.30 6.52 -2.74
N THR A 103 6.56 5.90 -3.89
CA THR A 103 7.36 6.54 -4.95
C THR A 103 6.64 7.63 -5.70
N PHE A 104 7.14 8.86 -5.64
CA PHE A 104 6.67 9.97 -6.45
C PHE A 104 7.47 10.19 -7.74
N GLY A 105 8.66 9.59 -7.86
CA GLY A 105 9.55 9.71 -9.01
C GLY A 105 10.18 11.10 -9.15
N GLY A 106 9.35 12.13 -9.33
CA GLY A 106 9.76 13.53 -9.42
C GLY A 106 10.48 13.81 -10.72
N ARG A 107 11.64 14.46 -10.64
CA ARG A 107 12.48 14.80 -11.80
C ARG A 107 13.34 13.62 -12.23
N GLU A 108 13.03 13.04 -13.38
CA GLU A 108 13.74 11.86 -13.92
C GLU A 108 15.25 12.08 -14.09
N GLU A 109 15.69 13.30 -14.42
CA GLU A 109 17.12 13.62 -14.57
C GLU A 109 17.91 13.58 -13.25
N LEU A 110 17.22 13.47 -12.11
CA LEU A 110 17.82 13.36 -10.78
C LEU A 110 18.02 11.90 -10.33
N GLN A 111 17.56 10.92 -11.11
CA GLN A 111 17.84 9.52 -10.85
C GLN A 111 19.29 9.17 -11.22
N ASP A 112 20.02 8.51 -10.32
CA ASP A 112 21.39 8.07 -10.57
C ASP A 112 21.51 6.54 -10.52
N PRO A 113 21.53 5.82 -11.66
CA PRO A 113 21.61 4.37 -11.68
C PRO A 113 22.94 3.80 -11.10
N GLN A 114 23.91 4.66 -10.77
CA GLN A 114 25.16 4.29 -10.09
C GLN A 114 25.10 4.45 -8.57
N GLY A 115 23.99 4.91 -8.00
CA GLY A 115 23.79 4.96 -6.56
C GLY A 115 23.89 3.57 -5.91
N GLY A 116 24.52 3.50 -4.73
CA GLY A 116 24.80 2.23 -4.05
C GLY A 116 23.66 1.68 -3.18
N VAL A 117 22.58 2.44 -3.00
CA VAL A 117 21.36 2.02 -2.29
C VAL A 117 20.10 2.49 -3.01
N ASP A 118 19.08 1.63 -3.08
CA ASP A 118 17.71 1.95 -3.48
C ASP A 118 16.82 2.21 -2.26
N TYR A 119 15.61 2.71 -2.48
CA TYR A 119 14.64 3.03 -1.43
C TYR A 119 14.30 1.83 -0.53
N GLY A 120 14.15 0.64 -1.11
CA GLY A 120 13.75 -0.55 -0.38
C GLY A 120 14.88 -1.06 0.51
N SER A 121 16.08 -1.22 -0.05
CA SER A 121 17.24 -1.61 0.76
C SER A 121 17.53 -0.56 1.84
N LEU A 122 17.31 0.72 1.55
CA LEU A 122 17.46 1.81 2.51
C LEU A 122 16.53 1.64 3.72
N MET A 123 15.25 1.32 3.50
CA MET A 123 14.28 1.02 4.57
C MET A 123 14.71 -0.20 5.39
N SER A 124 15.08 -1.29 4.73
CA SER A 124 15.52 -2.53 5.39
C SER A 124 16.77 -2.32 6.25
N LEU A 125 17.74 -1.56 5.73
CA LEU A 125 18.97 -1.21 6.45
C LEU A 125 18.69 -0.30 7.64
N ALA A 126 17.77 0.66 7.51
CA ALA A 126 17.37 1.53 8.61
C ALA A 126 16.70 0.74 9.74
N LEU A 127 15.75 -0.14 9.42
CA LEU A 127 15.07 -1.00 10.39
C LEU A 127 16.05 -1.93 11.15
N GLN A 128 17.11 -2.39 10.49
CA GLN A 128 18.15 -3.20 11.13
C GLN A 128 19.13 -2.39 12.00
N ARG A 129 19.13 -1.05 11.92
CA ARG A 129 20.17 -0.19 12.53
C ARG A 129 19.64 0.87 13.50
N ALA A 130 18.35 1.19 13.44
CA ALA A 130 17.73 2.24 14.25
C ALA A 130 16.68 1.68 15.22
N LYS A 131 16.46 2.36 16.34
CA LYS A 131 15.40 2.04 17.31
C LYS A 131 14.26 3.05 17.30
N THR A 132 14.52 4.26 16.81
CA THR A 132 13.57 5.37 16.79
C THR A 132 13.43 5.94 15.37
N ALA A 133 12.36 6.67 15.11
CA ALA A 133 12.07 7.31 13.83
C ALA A 133 13.18 8.30 13.44
N ARG A 134 13.70 9.07 14.40
CA ARG A 134 14.82 10.00 14.15
C ARG A 134 16.12 9.29 13.86
N GLU A 135 16.42 8.21 14.58
CA GLU A 135 17.58 7.37 14.27
C GLU A 135 17.45 6.78 12.86
N ALA A 136 16.24 6.36 12.45
CA ALA A 136 15.99 5.84 11.11
C ALA A 136 16.26 6.90 10.04
N ILE A 137 15.70 8.12 10.19
CA ILE A 137 15.99 9.25 9.29
C ILE A 137 17.49 9.49 9.19
N LYS A 138 18.20 9.47 10.33
CA LYS A 138 19.66 9.65 10.34
C LYS A 138 20.38 8.53 9.58
N VAL A 139 20.05 7.27 9.85
CA VAL A 139 20.66 6.13 9.16
C VAL A 139 20.42 6.21 7.66
N MET A 140 19.18 6.48 7.24
CA MET A 140 18.82 6.57 5.83
C MET A 140 19.62 7.69 5.13
N THR A 141 19.68 8.86 5.75
CA THR A 141 20.33 10.03 5.16
C THR A 141 21.86 9.92 5.15
N ASP A 142 22.46 9.32 6.19
CA ASP A 142 23.89 9.01 6.22
C ASP A 142 24.28 7.99 5.15
N LEU A 143 23.51 6.90 5.00
CA LEU A 143 23.77 5.87 3.99
C LEU A 143 23.71 6.43 2.58
N VAL A 144 22.69 7.24 2.28
CA VAL A 144 22.55 7.91 0.99
C VAL A 144 23.70 8.89 0.74
N ALA A 145 24.12 9.66 1.76
CA ALA A 145 25.26 10.56 1.63
C ALA A 145 26.59 9.81 1.37
N GLU A 146 26.80 8.65 2.00
CA GLU A 146 28.02 7.86 1.88
C GLU A 146 28.07 7.03 0.60
N TYR A 147 26.96 6.41 0.19
CA TYR A 147 26.91 5.40 -0.87
C TYR A 147 26.14 5.84 -2.14
N GLY A 148 25.49 7.00 -2.12
CA GLY A 148 24.64 7.46 -3.23
C GLY A 148 23.26 6.81 -3.21
N TYR A 149 22.35 7.26 -4.08
CA TYR A 149 20.94 6.85 -4.10
C TYR A 149 20.47 6.64 -5.53
N CYS A 150 19.91 5.47 -5.85
CA CYS A 150 19.60 5.09 -7.23
C CYS A 150 18.12 5.12 -7.62
N SER A 151 17.22 5.23 -6.65
CA SER A 151 15.79 5.29 -6.92
C SER A 151 15.34 6.68 -7.37
N GLY A 152 14.11 6.75 -7.87
CA GLY A 152 13.43 8.03 -8.07
C GLY A 152 13.11 8.71 -6.73
N GLY A 153 12.34 9.79 -6.78
CA GLY A 153 11.86 10.47 -5.59
C GLY A 153 10.89 9.62 -4.76
N GLU A 154 11.08 9.60 -3.45
CA GLU A 154 10.34 8.76 -2.50
C GLU A 154 9.79 9.54 -1.32
N SER A 155 8.56 9.21 -0.90
CA SER A 155 8.00 9.64 0.38
C SER A 155 8.01 8.46 1.36
N PHE A 156 8.64 8.61 2.51
CA PHE A 156 8.71 7.59 3.56
C PHE A 156 7.79 7.93 4.72
N SER A 157 7.03 6.92 5.14
CA SER A 157 6.32 6.89 6.41
C SER A 157 7.20 6.28 7.48
N ILE A 158 7.57 7.03 8.52
CA ILE A 158 8.46 6.54 9.57
C ILE A 158 7.79 6.76 10.92
N ALA A 159 7.51 5.70 11.67
CA ALA A 159 6.87 5.78 12.98
C ALA A 159 7.56 4.90 14.02
N ASP A 160 7.65 5.41 15.25
CA ASP A 160 8.02 4.66 16.44
C ASP A 160 6.96 4.90 17.54
N PRO A 161 7.05 4.30 18.74
CA PRO A 161 6.03 4.48 19.79
C PRO A 161 5.76 5.93 20.26
N GLN A 162 6.57 6.92 19.85
CA GLN A 162 6.48 8.30 20.29
C GLN A 162 6.18 9.28 19.15
N GLU A 163 6.74 9.07 17.97
CA GLU A 163 6.71 10.04 16.87
C GLU A 163 6.37 9.39 15.53
N VAL A 164 5.80 10.21 14.64
CA VAL A 164 5.49 9.86 13.25
C VAL A 164 6.05 10.95 12.35
N TRP A 165 6.74 10.57 11.30
CA TRP A 165 7.49 11.45 10.40
C TRP A 165 7.19 11.11 8.95
N ILE A 166 6.88 12.13 8.15
CA ILE A 166 6.92 12.06 6.68
C ILE A 166 8.26 12.59 6.21
N MET A 167 8.95 11.83 5.37
CA MET A 167 10.22 12.22 4.78
C MET A 167 10.17 12.09 3.27
N GLU A 168 10.47 13.16 2.54
CA GLU A 168 10.57 13.13 1.09
C GLU A 168 12.03 13.27 0.68
N MET A 169 12.50 12.39 -0.20
CA MET A 169 13.89 12.31 -0.66
C MET A 169 13.93 12.17 -2.18
N ILE A 170 14.88 12.83 -2.83
CA ILE A 170 15.19 12.64 -4.25
C ILE A 170 16.70 12.74 -4.51
N GLY A 171 17.20 11.94 -5.45
CA GLY A 171 18.61 11.93 -5.85
C GLY A 171 19.09 13.28 -6.40
N LYS A 172 20.40 13.37 -6.69
CA LYS A 172 21.03 14.56 -7.29
C LYS A 172 21.42 14.39 -8.77
N GLY A 173 21.03 13.26 -9.35
CA GLY A 173 21.35 12.85 -10.72
C GLY A 173 22.80 12.40 -10.89
N PRO A 174 23.17 11.91 -12.08
CA PRO A 174 24.50 11.39 -12.36
C PRO A 174 25.60 12.41 -12.04
N GLY A 175 26.60 11.98 -11.27
CA GLY A 175 27.71 12.83 -10.82
C GLY A 175 27.40 13.69 -9.58
N GLY A 176 26.15 13.69 -9.11
CA GLY A 176 25.73 14.28 -7.83
C GLY A 176 25.65 13.21 -6.74
N LYS A 177 26.60 13.19 -5.80
CA LYS A 177 26.59 12.20 -4.71
C LYS A 177 25.51 12.53 -3.67
N GLY A 178 24.69 11.53 -3.35
CA GLY A 178 23.64 11.59 -2.31
C GLY A 178 22.29 12.11 -2.83
N ALA A 179 21.45 12.55 -1.89
CA ALA A 179 20.09 13.03 -2.14
C ALA A 179 19.84 14.36 -1.43
N VAL A 180 18.83 15.09 -1.89
CA VAL A 180 18.21 16.17 -1.12
C VAL A 180 16.92 15.65 -0.50
N TRP A 181 16.60 16.12 0.70
CA TRP A 181 15.46 15.58 1.45
C TRP A 181 14.93 16.57 2.49
N VAL A 182 13.66 16.40 2.85
CA VAL A 182 12.99 17.09 3.95
C VAL A 182 12.17 16.06 4.73
N ALA A 183 12.22 16.10 6.05
CA ALA A 183 11.41 15.28 6.94
C ALA A 183 10.68 16.18 7.94
N GLN A 184 9.37 15.98 8.08
CA GLN A 184 8.53 16.70 9.03
C GLN A 184 7.79 15.74 9.96
N ARG A 185 7.77 16.10 11.25
CA ARG A 185 6.99 15.38 12.25
C ARG A 185 5.51 15.66 12.03
N VAL A 186 4.70 14.62 11.93
CA VAL A 186 3.24 14.76 11.93
C VAL A 186 2.83 15.29 13.31
N PRO A 187 2.13 16.44 13.39
CA PRO A 187 1.71 16.99 14.68
C PRO A 187 0.84 16.02 15.47
N ASP A 188 0.97 16.05 16.80
CA ASP A 188 0.16 15.22 17.67
C ASP A 188 -1.33 15.58 17.54
N GLY A 189 -2.19 14.58 17.38
CA GLY A 189 -3.61 14.78 17.09
C GLY A 189 -3.95 14.89 15.61
N CYS A 190 -2.95 14.82 14.71
CA CYS A 190 -3.17 14.86 13.27
C CYS A 190 -2.93 13.50 12.59
N ILE A 191 -3.49 13.36 11.39
CA ILE A 191 -3.18 12.32 10.41
C ILE A 191 -2.54 12.94 9.17
N CYS A 192 -1.69 12.18 8.49
CA CYS A 192 -1.06 12.58 7.22
C CYS A 192 -1.26 11.45 6.21
N GLY A 193 -1.64 11.77 4.98
CA GLY A 193 -1.77 10.79 3.89
C GLY A 193 -0.77 11.11 2.81
N HIS A 194 -0.17 10.09 2.20
CA HIS A 194 0.65 10.28 1.00
C HIS A 194 0.49 9.13 0.02
N ALA A 195 0.79 9.47 -1.22
CA ALA A 195 0.58 8.67 -2.42
C ALA A 195 1.77 8.93 -3.36
N ASN A 196 1.69 8.53 -4.62
CA ASN A 196 2.79 8.67 -5.59
C ASN A 196 2.99 10.11 -6.11
N GLN A 197 2.98 11.10 -5.21
CA GLN A 197 3.20 12.52 -5.43
C GLN A 197 3.81 13.12 -4.16
N ALA A 198 4.89 13.91 -4.29
CA ALA A 198 5.46 14.62 -3.15
C ALA A 198 4.50 15.73 -2.68
N ARG A 199 4.39 15.91 -1.37
CA ARG A 199 3.42 16.79 -0.69
C ARG A 199 4.07 17.78 0.27
N ILE A 200 5.32 17.59 0.72
CA ILE A 200 6.00 18.58 1.56
C ILE A 200 6.23 19.86 0.75
N GLY A 201 5.45 20.89 1.07
CA GLY A 201 5.59 22.22 0.47
C GLY A 201 6.66 23.05 1.18
N ARG A 202 6.26 24.24 1.66
CA ARG A 202 7.09 25.07 2.54
C ARG A 202 7.30 24.40 3.89
N PHE A 203 8.51 24.53 4.44
CA PHE A 203 8.87 23.93 5.72
C PHE A 203 9.71 24.90 6.57
N PRO A 204 9.70 24.76 7.90
CA PRO A 204 10.46 25.65 8.78
C PRO A 204 11.96 25.36 8.70
N LEU A 205 12.75 26.42 8.54
CA LEU A 205 14.23 26.35 8.50
C LEU A 205 14.87 26.38 9.90
N ASN A 206 14.10 26.73 10.93
CA ASN A 206 14.59 26.94 12.30
C ASN A 206 13.82 26.13 13.35
N ASP A 207 13.31 24.95 12.98
CA ASP A 207 12.63 24.04 13.89
C ASP A 207 13.19 22.63 13.79
N LYS A 208 14.38 22.40 14.40
CA LYS A 208 15.03 21.09 14.39
C LYS A 208 14.27 20.02 15.17
N LEU A 209 13.28 20.41 15.97
CA LEU A 209 12.45 19.46 16.70
C LEU A 209 11.42 18.83 15.76
N ASN A 210 10.80 19.60 14.87
CA ASN A 210 9.72 19.12 14.00
C ASN A 210 10.08 19.05 12.51
N CYS A 211 11.24 19.55 12.11
CA CYS A 211 11.71 19.56 10.73
C CYS A 211 13.21 19.28 10.64
N LEU A 212 13.57 18.29 9.83
CA LEU A 212 14.94 17.94 9.48
C LEU A 212 15.06 18.00 7.95
N TYR A 213 16.16 18.50 7.41
CA TYR A 213 16.32 18.57 5.96
C TYR A 213 17.80 18.57 5.57
N SER A 214 18.09 18.21 4.31
CA SER A 214 19.46 18.21 3.81
C SER A 214 20.01 19.66 3.76
N PRO A 215 21.26 19.92 4.19
CA PRO A 215 21.79 21.28 4.25
C PRO A 215 21.75 22.05 2.91
N ASP A 216 21.74 21.32 1.80
CA ASP A 216 21.80 21.84 0.45
C ASP A 216 20.47 21.78 -0.32
N VAL A 217 19.35 21.42 0.33
CA VAL A 217 18.05 21.24 -0.34
C VAL A 217 17.63 22.48 -1.14
N ILE A 218 17.84 23.70 -0.62
CA ILE A 218 17.44 24.92 -1.33
C ILE A 218 18.51 25.33 -2.36
N SER A 219 19.79 25.30 -1.98
CA SER A 219 20.88 25.69 -2.87
C SER A 219 20.98 24.80 -4.10
N PHE A 220 20.71 23.50 -3.95
CA PHE A 220 20.68 22.55 -5.06
C PHE A 220 19.54 22.87 -6.04
N ALA A 221 18.33 23.15 -5.54
CA ALA A 221 17.22 23.58 -6.39
C ALA A 221 17.55 24.85 -7.19
N LYS A 222 18.20 25.85 -6.55
CA LYS A 222 18.65 27.07 -7.22
C LYS A 222 19.71 26.78 -8.28
N GLN A 223 20.69 25.94 -7.97
CA GLN A 223 21.74 25.55 -8.91
C GLN A 223 21.16 24.87 -10.16
N LYS A 224 20.13 24.05 -9.99
CA LYS A 224 19.45 23.36 -11.10
C LYS A 224 18.42 24.24 -11.83
N GLY A 225 18.16 25.46 -11.34
CA GLY A 225 17.15 26.34 -11.92
C GLY A 225 15.71 25.94 -11.61
N TYR A 226 15.48 25.03 -10.66
CA TYR A 226 14.14 24.62 -10.24
C TYR A 226 13.45 25.67 -9.36
N TYR A 227 14.23 26.60 -8.79
CA TYR A 227 13.74 27.64 -7.89
C TYR A 227 14.60 28.90 -7.96
N ALA A 228 14.00 30.10 -7.88
CA ALA A 228 14.70 31.38 -7.98
C ALA A 228 14.33 32.43 -6.91
N GLY A 229 13.61 32.03 -5.85
CA GLY A 229 13.11 32.94 -4.80
C GLY A 229 13.94 32.97 -3.51
N ALA A 230 13.37 33.60 -2.48
CA ALA A 230 13.93 33.65 -1.13
C ALA A 230 13.75 32.31 -0.41
N ASP A 231 14.74 31.88 0.37
CA ASP A 231 14.75 30.54 1.00
C ASP A 231 13.50 30.26 1.85
N ALA A 232 12.92 31.27 2.49
CA ALA A 232 11.70 31.15 3.29
C ALA A 232 10.43 30.79 2.48
N GLU A 233 10.46 31.03 1.16
CA GLU A 233 9.37 30.74 0.22
C GLU A 233 9.63 29.46 -0.58
N PHE A 234 10.70 28.72 -0.28
CA PHE A 234 11.02 27.46 -0.95
C PHE A 234 9.98 26.38 -0.62
N SER A 235 9.53 25.65 -1.63
CA SER A 235 8.58 24.54 -1.53
C SER A 235 9.23 23.28 -2.13
N PHE A 236 9.37 22.20 -1.35
CA PHE A 236 10.10 21.01 -1.80
C PHE A 236 9.37 20.31 -2.94
N CYS A 237 8.07 20.04 -2.80
CA CYS A 237 7.29 19.35 -3.81
C CYS A 237 7.20 20.16 -5.12
N ASP A 238 7.03 21.48 -5.07
CA ASP A 238 7.00 22.30 -6.29
C ASP A 238 8.36 22.32 -7.02
N ALA A 239 9.46 22.28 -6.26
CA ALA A 239 10.80 22.26 -6.83
C ALA A 239 11.15 20.90 -7.44
N TYR A 240 10.79 19.79 -6.79
CA TYR A 240 11.31 18.44 -7.11
C TYR A 240 10.30 17.45 -7.67
N ALA A 241 8.99 17.70 -7.49
CA ALA A 241 7.92 16.90 -8.07
C ALA A 241 6.73 17.80 -8.46
N PRO A 242 6.90 18.67 -9.49
CA PRO A 242 5.84 19.58 -9.93
C PRO A 242 4.55 18.82 -10.25
N LEU A 243 3.41 19.36 -9.81
CA LEU A 243 2.12 18.72 -10.06
C LEU A 243 1.79 18.63 -11.56
N THR A 244 1.29 17.46 -11.93
CA THR A 244 0.67 17.17 -13.22
C THR A 244 -0.79 16.74 -13.01
N PHE A 245 -1.57 16.71 -14.09
CA PHE A 245 -2.99 16.31 -13.99
C PHE A 245 -3.14 14.86 -13.49
N ASP A 246 -2.28 13.95 -13.92
CA ASP A 246 -2.24 12.57 -13.44
C ASP A 246 -1.79 12.47 -11.98
N ALA A 247 -0.86 13.31 -11.49
CA ALA A 247 -0.55 13.35 -10.06
C ALA A 247 -1.76 13.81 -9.23
N VAL A 248 -2.51 14.80 -9.71
CA VAL A 248 -3.75 15.26 -9.07
C VAL A 248 -4.81 14.13 -9.06
N ARG A 249 -5.10 13.54 -10.21
CA ARG A 249 -6.15 12.50 -10.36
C ARG A 249 -5.78 11.17 -9.72
N PHE A 250 -4.55 10.70 -9.88
CA PHE A 250 -4.16 9.35 -9.49
C PHE A 250 -3.48 9.29 -8.12
N CYS A 251 -3.03 10.43 -7.55
CA CYS A 251 -2.31 10.44 -6.27
C CYS A 251 -3.05 11.28 -5.23
N GLU A 252 -3.26 12.57 -5.49
CA GLU A 252 -3.93 13.44 -4.50
C GLU A 252 -5.40 13.06 -4.26
N ALA A 253 -6.09 12.50 -5.26
CA ALA A 253 -7.44 11.95 -5.08
C ALA A 253 -7.50 10.90 -3.97
N ARG A 254 -6.51 10.00 -3.88
CA ARG A 254 -6.44 8.98 -2.82
C ARG A 254 -6.26 9.61 -1.44
N VAL A 255 -5.39 10.62 -1.32
CA VAL A 255 -5.22 11.35 -0.05
C VAL A 255 -6.50 12.09 0.33
N TRP A 256 -7.16 12.73 -0.64
CA TRP A 256 -8.47 13.36 -0.43
C TRP A 256 -9.52 12.37 0.06
N ALA A 257 -9.56 11.16 -0.50
CA ALA A 257 -10.50 10.12 -0.06
C ALA A 257 -10.28 9.70 1.40
N MET A 258 -9.03 9.66 1.87
CA MET A 258 -8.75 9.45 3.29
C MET A 258 -9.25 10.62 4.13
N PHE A 259 -8.93 11.85 3.70
CA PHE A 259 -9.25 13.05 4.46
C PHE A 259 -10.76 13.32 4.55
N ARG A 260 -11.51 13.13 3.47
CA ARG A 260 -12.98 13.27 3.47
C ARG A 260 -13.65 12.30 4.44
N ARG A 261 -13.12 11.06 4.56
CA ARG A 261 -13.68 10.03 5.43
C ARG A 261 -13.27 10.18 6.88
N ALA A 262 -12.05 10.65 7.13
CA ALA A 262 -11.55 10.88 8.48
C ALA A 262 -12.03 12.20 9.10
N ALA A 263 -12.37 13.19 8.28
CA ALA A 263 -12.90 14.49 8.73
C ALA A 263 -14.09 14.95 7.85
N PRO A 264 -15.24 14.23 7.89
CA PRO A 264 -16.42 14.62 7.12
C PRO A 264 -16.93 16.03 7.46
N SER A 265 -16.71 16.53 8.69
CA SER A 265 -17.10 17.88 9.10
C SER A 265 -16.44 19.00 8.29
N MET A 266 -15.29 18.72 7.66
CA MET A 266 -14.56 19.67 6.84
C MET A 266 -15.21 19.89 5.46
N ASN A 267 -16.13 19.02 5.04
CA ASN A 267 -16.83 19.11 3.76
C ASN A 267 -15.90 19.36 2.56
N TRP A 268 -14.82 18.56 2.46
CA TRP A 268 -13.86 18.64 1.35
C TRP A 268 -14.57 18.52 0.00
N ASN A 269 -14.48 19.56 -0.82
CA ASN A 269 -14.97 19.51 -2.20
C ASN A 269 -14.01 18.68 -3.08
N GLU A 270 -14.43 18.38 -4.30
CA GLU A 270 -13.65 17.60 -5.26
C GLU A 270 -12.77 18.46 -6.18
N ASP A 271 -12.85 19.80 -6.11
CA ASP A 271 -12.30 20.70 -7.14
C ASP A 271 -10.81 20.48 -7.38
N PHE A 272 -10.02 20.39 -6.31
CA PHE A 272 -8.58 20.14 -6.42
C PHE A 272 -8.31 18.82 -7.09
N VAL A 273 -8.95 17.75 -6.62
CA VAL A 273 -8.71 16.41 -7.15
C VAL A 273 -9.34 16.20 -8.51
N GLN A 274 -10.24 17.05 -8.99
CA GLN A 274 -10.74 17.09 -10.37
C GLN A 274 -9.84 17.91 -11.31
N GLY A 275 -8.77 18.52 -10.80
CA GLY A 275 -7.88 19.36 -11.59
C GLY A 275 -8.49 20.71 -12.00
N VAL A 276 -9.45 21.23 -11.21
CA VAL A 276 -10.02 22.56 -11.43
C VAL A 276 -8.94 23.63 -11.23
N ALA A 277 -8.79 24.51 -12.23
CA ALA A 277 -7.77 25.56 -12.19
C ALA A 277 -7.98 26.50 -10.99
N GLY A 278 -6.92 26.73 -10.22
CA GLY A 278 -6.94 27.60 -9.03
C GLY A 278 -7.47 26.96 -7.75
N ALA A 279 -7.84 25.69 -7.77
CA ALA A 279 -8.22 24.96 -6.57
C ALA A 279 -7.05 24.85 -5.58
N GLU A 280 -7.35 24.97 -4.28
CA GLU A 280 -6.35 24.88 -3.21
C GLU A 280 -5.86 23.45 -3.02
N ARG A 281 -4.55 23.29 -2.81
CA ARG A 281 -3.97 21.96 -2.52
C ARG A 281 -4.43 21.45 -1.17
N LEU A 282 -4.52 20.13 -1.05
CA LEU A 282 -4.74 19.48 0.24
C LEU A 282 -3.60 19.81 1.21
N PRO A 283 -3.90 20.08 2.50
CA PRO A 283 -2.86 20.26 3.50
C PRO A 283 -2.07 18.98 3.71
N LEU A 284 -0.82 19.08 4.18
CA LEU A 284 0.02 17.90 4.41
C LEU A 284 -0.63 16.93 5.42
N TRP A 285 -1.25 17.47 6.47
CA TRP A 285 -1.97 16.75 7.50
C TRP A 285 -3.25 17.46 7.90
N ILE A 286 -4.17 16.71 8.50
CA ILE A 286 -5.43 17.22 9.05
C ILE A 286 -5.65 16.66 10.46
N LYS A 287 -6.53 17.31 11.23
CA LYS A 287 -7.10 16.70 12.43
C LYS A 287 -8.35 15.90 12.03
N PRO A 288 -8.43 14.59 12.31
CA PRO A 288 -9.64 13.83 12.06
C PRO A 288 -10.76 14.27 13.03
N ASP A 289 -12.02 14.08 12.62
CA ASP A 289 -13.19 14.41 13.46
C ASP A 289 -13.23 13.56 14.72
N ASN A 290 -12.89 12.28 14.56
CA ASN A 290 -12.77 11.31 15.64
C ASN A 290 -11.38 10.70 15.62
N LYS A 291 -10.90 10.28 16.80
CA LYS A 291 -9.69 9.46 16.89
C LYS A 291 -9.89 8.15 16.11
N LEU A 292 -8.83 7.70 15.45
CA LEU A 292 -8.85 6.51 14.62
C LEU A 292 -8.42 5.28 15.43
N SER A 293 -9.20 4.20 15.32
CA SER A 293 -8.77 2.86 15.70
C SER A 293 -7.91 2.23 14.59
N VAL A 294 -7.33 1.06 14.88
CA VAL A 294 -6.66 0.25 13.86
C VAL A 294 -7.64 -0.16 12.74
N GLN A 295 -8.87 -0.50 13.11
CA GLN A 295 -9.95 -0.85 12.18
C GLN A 295 -10.30 0.32 11.25
N ASP A 296 -10.31 1.55 11.76
CA ASP A 296 -10.55 2.74 10.94
C ASP A 296 -9.42 2.94 9.93
N ALA A 297 -8.15 2.75 10.35
CA ALA A 297 -7.01 2.81 9.44
C ALA A 297 -7.09 1.74 8.33
N MET A 298 -7.46 0.49 8.69
CA MET A 298 -7.73 -0.56 7.70
C MET A 298 -8.86 -0.17 6.75
N ALA A 299 -9.97 0.36 7.26
CA ALA A 299 -11.12 0.76 6.45
C ALA A 299 -10.82 1.92 5.49
N LEU A 300 -9.90 2.83 5.85
CA LEU A 300 -9.42 3.90 4.96
C LEU A 300 -8.53 3.34 3.84
N MET A 301 -7.77 2.28 4.10
CA MET A 301 -6.96 1.56 3.09
C MET A 301 -7.79 0.68 2.14
N ARG A 302 -9.10 0.58 2.38
CA ARG A 302 -10.08 -0.17 1.58
C ARG A 302 -10.93 0.73 0.66
N ASP A 303 -10.58 2.00 0.48
CA ASP A 303 -11.45 2.93 -0.26
C ASP A 303 -11.35 2.78 -1.78
N HIS A 304 -12.51 2.85 -2.45
CA HIS A 304 -12.68 2.93 -3.91
C HIS A 304 -13.43 4.20 -4.35
N PHE A 305 -13.38 5.26 -3.55
CA PHE A 305 -14.10 6.51 -3.76
C PHE A 305 -15.62 6.42 -3.63
N GLU A 306 -16.14 5.44 -2.87
CA GLU A 306 -17.58 5.23 -2.77
C GLU A 306 -18.32 6.51 -2.31
N GLY A 307 -19.44 6.79 -2.98
CA GLY A 307 -20.29 7.95 -2.71
C GLY A 307 -19.78 9.27 -3.31
N THR A 308 -18.88 9.22 -4.30
CA THR A 308 -18.30 10.40 -4.96
C THR A 308 -18.43 10.31 -6.48
N SER A 309 -18.07 11.37 -7.20
CA SER A 309 -18.05 11.30 -8.68
C SER A 309 -16.91 10.43 -9.24
N LEU A 310 -15.96 10.02 -8.40
CA LEU A 310 -14.80 9.19 -8.75
C LEU A 310 -15.09 7.68 -8.59
N ASP A 311 -16.30 7.32 -8.15
CA ASP A 311 -16.70 5.93 -7.91
C ASP A 311 -16.86 5.16 -9.23
N MET A 312 -15.86 4.34 -9.55
CA MET A 312 -15.84 3.51 -10.76
C MET A 312 -16.86 2.37 -10.74
N SER A 313 -17.59 2.12 -9.66
CA SER A 313 -18.67 1.12 -9.63
C SER A 313 -19.95 1.60 -10.33
N LEU A 314 -20.06 2.90 -10.61
CA LEU A 314 -21.29 3.55 -11.08
C LEU A 314 -21.41 3.68 -12.61
N ASP A 315 -20.33 3.45 -13.36
CA ASP A 315 -20.32 3.55 -14.82
C ASP A 315 -20.37 2.18 -15.53
N VAL A 316 -20.47 2.20 -16.87
CA VAL A 316 -20.62 0.99 -17.69
C VAL A 316 -19.44 0.02 -17.61
N GLY A 317 -18.23 0.52 -17.33
CA GLY A 317 -17.01 -0.26 -17.20
C GLY A 317 -17.02 -1.19 -15.99
N ALA A 318 -17.89 -0.96 -15.00
CA ALA A 318 -18.07 -1.83 -13.84
C ALA A 318 -18.81 -3.13 -14.18
N GLY A 319 -19.41 -3.21 -15.38
CA GLY A 319 -20.19 -4.36 -15.81
C GLY A 319 -21.52 -4.51 -15.04
N PRO A 320 -22.22 -5.65 -15.21
CA PRO A 320 -23.48 -5.91 -14.53
C PRO A 320 -23.35 -6.10 -13.02
N TYR A 321 -22.14 -6.33 -12.51
CA TYR A 321 -21.87 -6.67 -11.12
C TYR A 321 -21.06 -5.61 -10.38
N ALA A 322 -21.02 -4.37 -10.90
CA ALA A 322 -20.48 -3.19 -10.23
C ALA A 322 -19.04 -3.36 -9.71
N LEU A 323 -18.15 -3.97 -10.50
CA LEU A 323 -16.75 -4.13 -10.15
C LEU A 323 -16.06 -2.74 -10.07
N PRO A 324 -15.50 -2.33 -8.92
CA PRO A 324 -14.88 -1.01 -8.74
C PRO A 324 -13.46 -0.94 -9.33
N TYR A 325 -13.08 -1.88 -10.20
CA TYR A 325 -11.75 -1.95 -10.79
C TYR A 325 -11.78 -1.76 -12.29
N ARG A 326 -10.68 -1.20 -12.80
CA ARG A 326 -10.37 -1.12 -14.22
C ARG A 326 -9.02 -1.79 -14.47
N TRP A 327 -8.99 -2.67 -15.46
CA TRP A 327 -7.77 -3.33 -15.86
C TRP A 327 -6.82 -2.30 -16.49
N ARG A 328 -5.53 -2.39 -16.16
CA ARG A 328 -4.50 -1.51 -16.72
C ARG A 328 -4.49 -1.59 -18.25
N PRO A 329 -4.06 -0.53 -18.95
CA PRO A 329 -3.47 0.72 -18.44
C PRO A 329 -4.47 1.69 -17.78
N LEU A 330 -3.99 2.59 -16.91
CA LEU A 330 -4.83 3.64 -16.31
C LEU A 330 -5.28 4.69 -17.33
N THR A 331 -4.51 4.88 -18.40
CA THR A 331 -4.86 5.80 -19.49
C THR A 331 -5.06 5.03 -20.79
N TRP A 332 -6.00 5.47 -21.60
CA TRP A 332 -6.32 4.86 -22.89
C TRP A 332 -6.74 5.92 -23.90
N LYS A 333 -6.87 5.56 -25.18
CA LYS A 333 -7.24 6.49 -26.24
C LYS A 333 -8.44 6.00 -27.02
N VAL A 334 -9.35 6.92 -27.34
CA VAL A 334 -10.33 6.77 -28.42
C VAL A 334 -10.05 7.89 -29.41
N ASP A 335 -9.80 7.51 -30.66
CA ASP A 335 -9.28 8.37 -31.72
C ASP A 335 -8.00 9.11 -31.25
N SER A 336 -8.03 10.44 -31.23
CA SER A 336 -6.92 11.30 -30.80
C SER A 336 -6.99 11.72 -29.32
N THR A 337 -8.06 11.37 -28.60
CA THR A 337 -8.30 11.85 -27.23
C THR A 337 -7.85 10.81 -26.21
N THR A 338 -7.06 11.24 -25.22
CA THR A 338 -6.65 10.42 -24.08
C THR A 338 -7.69 10.52 -22.97
N TYR A 339 -8.08 9.36 -22.45
CA TYR A 339 -8.96 9.18 -21.31
C TYR A 339 -8.21 8.46 -20.20
N PHE A 340 -8.82 8.40 -19.02
CA PHE A 340 -8.25 7.73 -17.86
C PHE A 340 -9.30 6.97 -17.05
N ASN A 341 -8.83 6.05 -16.22
CA ASN A 341 -9.56 5.40 -15.16
C ASN A 341 -9.05 5.94 -13.81
N GLU A 342 -9.92 6.03 -12.81
CA GLU A 342 -9.48 6.42 -11.48
C GLU A 342 -8.51 5.41 -10.88
N ARG A 343 -7.67 5.91 -9.98
CA ARG A 343 -6.80 5.07 -9.18
C ARG A 343 -7.24 5.10 -7.72
N ALA A 344 -8.00 4.08 -7.33
CA ALA A 344 -8.44 3.87 -5.95
C ALA A 344 -7.26 3.56 -5.01
N ILE A 345 -7.51 3.70 -3.70
CA ILE A 345 -6.56 3.29 -2.66
C ILE A 345 -6.42 1.78 -2.68
N SER A 346 -7.56 1.10 -2.66
CA SER A 346 -7.61 -0.34 -2.79
C SER A 346 -7.53 -0.76 -4.25
N THR A 347 -6.76 -1.82 -4.53
CA THR A 347 -6.48 -2.28 -5.89
C THR A 347 -6.16 -3.76 -5.90
N GLN A 348 -6.52 -4.43 -7.00
CA GLN A 348 -6.19 -5.82 -7.30
C GLN A 348 -4.68 -6.11 -7.45
N GLN A 349 -3.85 -5.07 -7.37
CA GLN A 349 -2.40 -5.11 -7.64
C GLN A 349 -1.57 -5.10 -6.37
N THR A 350 -2.20 -5.03 -5.20
CA THR A 350 -1.50 -5.00 -3.93
C THR A 350 -0.78 -6.34 -3.72
N GLY A 351 0.56 -6.33 -3.68
CA GLY A 351 1.34 -7.50 -3.31
C GLY A 351 1.10 -7.82 -1.84
N PHE A 352 1.31 -6.81 -1.00
CA PHE A 352 0.96 -6.84 0.42
C PHE A 352 0.52 -5.47 0.91
N SER A 353 -0.19 -5.46 2.03
CA SER A 353 -0.52 -4.24 2.76
C SER A 353 -0.37 -4.46 4.26
N PHE A 354 -0.08 -3.39 5.00
CA PHE A 354 -0.11 -3.44 6.45
C PHE A 354 -0.72 -2.20 7.10
N VAL A 355 -1.10 -2.39 8.36
CA VAL A 355 -1.26 -1.33 9.36
C VAL A 355 -0.34 -1.66 10.53
N THR A 356 0.55 -0.74 10.90
CA THR A 356 1.35 -0.88 12.10
C THR A 356 0.63 -0.27 13.30
N GLN A 357 0.87 -0.83 14.48
CA GLN A 357 0.39 -0.29 15.75
C GLN A 357 1.56 -0.35 16.75
N SER A 358 2.14 0.81 17.06
CA SER A 358 3.28 0.92 17.98
C SER A 358 2.80 1.45 19.34
N ARG A 359 2.76 0.56 20.34
CA ARG A 359 2.13 0.75 21.65
C ARG A 359 3.17 0.95 22.74
N GLY A 360 3.58 2.21 22.94
CA GLY A 360 4.66 2.57 23.85
C GLY A 360 4.42 2.30 25.35
N TRP A 361 3.23 1.84 25.75
CA TRP A 361 2.92 1.43 27.13
C TRP A 361 3.15 -0.06 27.39
N LEU A 362 3.53 -0.83 26.37
CA LEU A 362 3.82 -2.26 26.46
C LEU A 362 5.32 -2.53 26.19
N PRO A 363 5.88 -3.64 26.71
CA PRO A 363 7.23 -4.07 26.34
C PRO A 363 7.34 -4.28 24.83
N ASP A 364 8.47 -3.93 24.22
CA ASP A 364 8.59 -3.88 22.75
C ASP A 364 8.10 -5.14 22.01
N PRO A 365 8.47 -6.38 22.43
CA PRO A 365 8.01 -7.59 21.75
C PRO A 365 6.49 -7.78 21.72
N VAL A 366 5.77 -7.13 22.65
CA VAL A 366 4.31 -7.14 22.74
C VAL A 366 3.73 -5.88 22.10
N GLY A 367 4.34 -4.72 22.32
CA GLY A 367 3.78 -3.42 21.94
C GLY A 367 3.62 -3.23 20.44
N GLY A 368 4.56 -3.73 19.64
CA GLY A 368 4.50 -3.60 18.18
C GLY A 368 3.66 -4.69 17.54
N VAL A 369 2.56 -4.30 16.89
CA VAL A 369 1.72 -5.20 16.08
C VAL A 369 1.76 -4.74 14.63
N PHE A 370 2.16 -5.64 13.74
CA PHE A 370 2.21 -5.48 12.31
C PHE A 370 1.02 -6.26 11.71
N TRP A 371 -0.10 -5.57 11.54
CA TRP A 371 -1.31 -6.15 10.96
C TRP A 371 -1.09 -6.34 9.47
N PHE A 372 -0.87 -7.58 9.03
CA PHE A 372 -0.37 -7.90 7.70
C PHE A 372 -1.45 -8.58 6.84
N GLY A 373 -1.65 -8.06 5.63
CA GLY A 373 -2.52 -8.63 4.61
C GLY A 373 -1.77 -8.78 3.29
N VAL A 374 -2.26 -9.69 2.45
CA VAL A 374 -1.74 -9.96 1.10
C VAL A 374 -2.86 -9.81 0.08
N ASP A 375 -2.48 -9.56 -1.18
CA ASP A 375 -3.41 -9.33 -2.27
C ASP A 375 -4.33 -8.09 -2.03
N ASP A 376 -5.44 -8.00 -2.76
CA ASP A 376 -6.37 -6.87 -2.78
C ASP A 376 -6.82 -6.43 -1.37
N THR A 377 -6.54 -5.19 -0.98
CA THR A 377 -6.83 -4.69 0.39
C THR A 377 -8.31 -4.72 0.76
N TYR A 378 -9.23 -4.63 -0.19
CA TYR A 378 -10.67 -4.70 0.08
C TYR A 378 -11.09 -6.09 0.51
N SER A 379 -10.48 -7.12 -0.09
CA SER A 379 -10.78 -8.53 0.19
C SER A 379 -9.73 -9.22 1.07
N THR A 380 -8.68 -8.53 1.51
CA THR A 380 -7.67 -9.12 2.40
C THR A 380 -8.14 -9.23 3.85
N VAL A 381 -7.44 -10.06 4.65
CA VAL A 381 -7.60 -10.14 6.11
C VAL A 381 -6.28 -9.72 6.73
N TYR A 382 -6.31 -8.69 7.57
CA TYR A 382 -5.12 -8.25 8.27
C TYR A 382 -4.87 -9.12 9.51
N VAL A 383 -3.92 -10.05 9.41
CA VAL A 383 -3.55 -10.98 10.49
C VAL A 383 -2.49 -10.34 11.39
N PRO A 384 -2.61 -10.41 12.74
CA PRO A 384 -1.68 -9.76 13.66
C PRO A 384 -0.32 -10.47 13.73
N MET A 385 0.74 -9.80 13.27
CA MET A 385 2.14 -10.22 13.44
C MET A 385 2.81 -9.35 14.49
N TYR A 386 3.08 -9.90 15.68
CA TYR A 386 3.82 -9.14 16.69
C TYR A 386 5.28 -8.94 16.26
N CYS A 387 5.88 -7.78 16.49
CA CYS A 387 7.29 -7.56 16.13
C CYS A 387 8.26 -8.46 16.94
N GLY A 388 7.77 -9.01 18.06
CA GLY A 388 8.48 -9.95 18.91
C GLY A 388 8.57 -11.39 18.40
N ILE A 389 7.84 -11.78 17.35
CA ILE A 389 7.85 -13.18 16.85
C ILE A 389 9.25 -13.62 16.42
N LEU A 390 9.49 -14.93 16.36
CA LEU A 390 10.81 -15.52 16.09
C LEU A 390 10.99 -16.02 14.66
N ARG A 391 9.91 -16.01 13.87
CA ARG A 391 9.87 -16.43 12.47
C ARG A 391 8.59 -15.91 11.83
N ALA A 392 8.60 -15.72 10.52
CA ALA A 392 7.36 -15.54 9.76
C ALA A 392 6.50 -16.83 9.79
N PRO A 393 5.16 -16.73 9.89
CA PRO A 393 4.27 -17.86 9.67
C PRO A 393 4.45 -18.45 8.27
N TYR A 394 4.40 -19.78 8.16
CA TYR A 394 4.72 -20.50 6.92
C TYR A 394 3.99 -19.95 5.70
N HIS A 395 2.67 -19.80 5.74
CA HIS A 395 1.89 -19.36 4.57
C HIS A 395 2.21 -17.94 4.06
N PHE A 396 2.82 -17.10 4.90
CA PHE A 396 3.28 -15.76 4.53
C PHE A 396 4.80 -15.70 4.32
N ALA A 397 5.55 -16.73 4.67
CA ALA A 397 7.01 -16.66 4.69
C ALA A 397 7.60 -16.61 3.28
N VAL A 398 8.73 -15.91 3.18
CA VAL A 398 9.57 -15.84 1.98
C VAL A 398 9.82 -17.24 1.40
N GLY A 399 9.60 -17.40 0.10
CA GLY A 399 9.81 -18.66 -0.61
C GLY A 399 8.68 -19.70 -0.51
N THR A 400 7.58 -19.40 0.19
CA THR A 400 6.40 -20.29 0.23
C THR A 400 5.58 -20.24 -1.07
N GLY A 401 5.71 -19.16 -1.81
CA GLY A 401 5.16 -19.00 -3.16
C GLY A 401 6.09 -18.18 -4.03
N SER A 402 5.69 -18.01 -5.29
CA SER A 402 6.32 -17.12 -6.26
C SER A 402 5.24 -16.56 -7.19
N PHE A 403 5.55 -15.56 -8.01
CA PHE A 403 4.59 -15.10 -9.03
C PHE A 403 4.41 -16.03 -10.22
N THR A 404 5.37 -16.91 -10.46
CA THR A 404 5.39 -17.73 -11.66
C THR A 404 4.67 -19.05 -11.47
N GLU A 405 4.42 -19.46 -10.23
CA GLU A 405 3.82 -20.75 -9.89
C GLU A 405 2.76 -20.61 -8.78
N PHE A 406 1.55 -21.09 -9.07
CA PHE A 406 0.46 -21.14 -8.10
C PHE A 406 0.74 -22.17 -6.99
N SER A 407 0.44 -21.81 -5.74
CA SER A 407 0.57 -22.70 -4.58
C SER A 407 -0.58 -22.53 -3.58
N TRP A 408 -1.18 -23.63 -3.15
CA TRP A 408 -2.16 -23.63 -2.05
C TRP A 408 -1.55 -23.36 -0.68
N ASP A 409 -0.22 -23.45 -0.56
CA ASP A 409 0.51 -23.14 0.66
C ASP A 409 0.79 -21.65 0.78
N SER A 410 0.76 -20.90 -0.32
CA SER A 410 0.90 -19.45 -0.32
C SER A 410 -0.41 -18.78 0.07
N ALA A 411 -0.38 -17.97 1.13
CA ALA A 411 -1.51 -17.12 1.48
C ALA A 411 -1.83 -16.15 0.33
N PHE A 412 -0.82 -15.54 -0.30
CA PHE A 412 -1.02 -14.64 -1.45
C PHE A 412 -1.86 -15.31 -2.54
N TRP A 413 -1.51 -16.53 -2.96
CA TRP A 413 -2.27 -17.24 -4.00
C TRP A 413 -3.67 -17.68 -3.57
N VAL A 414 -3.85 -18.05 -2.29
CA VAL A 414 -5.17 -18.37 -1.73
C VAL A 414 -6.08 -17.13 -1.76
N PHE A 415 -5.57 -15.98 -1.33
CA PHE A 415 -6.32 -14.71 -1.38
C PHE A 415 -6.61 -14.27 -2.81
N ASN A 416 -5.59 -14.31 -3.66
CA ASN A 416 -5.69 -13.96 -5.08
C ASN A 416 -6.72 -14.81 -5.83
N TRP A 417 -6.79 -16.12 -5.54
CA TRP A 417 -7.80 -17.00 -6.13
C TRP A 417 -9.23 -16.59 -5.76
N VAL A 418 -9.47 -16.29 -4.47
CA VAL A 418 -10.79 -15.85 -4.00
C VAL A 418 -11.14 -14.49 -4.61
N ALA A 419 -10.22 -13.53 -4.60
CA ALA A 419 -10.44 -12.19 -5.15
C ALA A 419 -10.73 -12.24 -6.66
N ASN A 420 -9.92 -12.96 -7.43
CA ASN A 420 -10.12 -13.13 -8.88
C ASN A 420 -11.46 -13.79 -9.21
N PHE A 421 -11.89 -14.77 -8.42
CA PHE A 421 -13.20 -15.37 -8.61
C PHE A 421 -14.32 -14.35 -8.35
N CYS A 422 -14.19 -13.56 -7.28
CA CYS A 422 -15.15 -12.51 -6.93
C CYS A 422 -15.30 -11.46 -8.03
N TYR A 423 -14.25 -11.10 -8.75
CA TYR A 423 -14.33 -10.05 -9.79
C TYR A 423 -15.36 -10.35 -10.88
N SER A 424 -15.67 -11.63 -11.13
CA SER A 424 -16.67 -12.03 -12.13
C SER A 424 -18.12 -11.69 -11.75
N ARG A 425 -18.40 -11.60 -10.44
CA ARG A 425 -19.74 -11.35 -9.88
C ARG A 425 -19.66 -10.55 -8.59
N TYR A 426 -18.92 -9.44 -8.67
CA TYR A 426 -18.39 -8.72 -7.52
C TYR A 426 -19.46 -8.28 -6.51
N SER A 427 -20.47 -7.53 -6.94
CA SER A 427 -21.52 -6.99 -6.05
C SER A 427 -22.24 -8.04 -5.20
N GLU A 428 -22.25 -9.31 -5.64
CA GLU A 428 -22.82 -10.42 -4.89
C GLU A 428 -21.78 -11.15 -4.05
N MET A 429 -20.71 -11.65 -4.67
CA MET A 429 -19.71 -12.51 -4.00
C MET A 429 -18.96 -11.76 -2.90
N ILE A 430 -18.70 -10.46 -3.09
CA ILE A 430 -17.96 -9.67 -2.12
C ILE A 430 -18.68 -9.59 -0.76
N GLN A 431 -20.01 -9.70 -0.74
CA GLN A 431 -20.78 -9.67 0.50
C GLN A 431 -20.44 -10.85 1.41
N ASP A 432 -20.28 -12.05 0.84
CA ASP A 432 -19.89 -13.23 1.61
C ASP A 432 -18.42 -13.14 2.06
N VAL A 433 -17.54 -12.61 1.21
CA VAL A 433 -16.13 -12.34 1.57
C VAL A 433 -16.05 -11.42 2.79
N LEU A 434 -16.79 -10.32 2.79
CA LEU A 434 -16.80 -9.35 3.89
C LEU A 434 -17.39 -9.93 5.19
N VAL A 435 -18.27 -10.94 5.12
CA VAL A 435 -18.73 -11.64 6.33
C VAL A 435 -17.57 -12.40 6.98
N VAL A 436 -16.81 -13.17 6.20
CA VAL A 436 -15.67 -13.97 6.71
C VAL A 436 -14.50 -13.08 7.11
N GLN A 437 -14.23 -12.00 6.37
CA GLN A 437 -13.23 -11.01 6.74
C GLN A 437 -13.53 -10.43 8.13
N ARG A 438 -14.78 -9.96 8.36
CA ARG A 438 -15.21 -9.41 9.66
C ARG A 438 -15.21 -10.46 10.77
N GLU A 439 -15.55 -11.71 10.48
CA GLU A 439 -15.45 -12.82 11.43
C GLU A 439 -14.01 -12.99 11.94
N LEU A 440 -13.04 -13.07 11.01
CA LEU A 440 -11.64 -13.28 11.34
C LEU A 440 -11.02 -12.06 12.03
N GLU A 441 -11.09 -10.88 11.41
CA GLU A 441 -10.52 -9.64 11.97
C GLU A 441 -11.17 -9.30 13.31
N GLY A 442 -12.49 -9.42 13.41
CA GLY A 442 -13.24 -9.19 14.64
C GLY A 442 -12.78 -10.10 15.78
N SER A 443 -12.47 -11.38 15.49
CA SER A 443 -11.91 -12.29 16.50
C SER A 443 -10.51 -11.87 16.97
N PHE A 444 -9.65 -11.41 16.05
CA PHE A 444 -8.30 -10.96 16.43
C PHE A 444 -8.35 -9.74 17.36
N PHE A 445 -9.21 -8.77 17.05
CA PHE A 445 -9.39 -7.58 17.91
C PHE A 445 -10.02 -7.92 19.26
N ALA A 446 -10.98 -8.86 19.29
CA ALA A 446 -11.61 -9.29 20.53
C ALA A 446 -10.62 -10.03 21.45
N ASP A 447 -9.75 -10.86 20.89
CA ASP A 447 -8.79 -11.68 21.63
C ASP A 447 -7.55 -10.86 22.09
N GLN A 448 -7.20 -9.78 21.37
CA GLN A 448 -5.96 -9.03 21.57
C GLN A 448 -5.66 -8.65 23.04
N PRO A 449 -6.61 -8.10 23.84
CA PRO A 449 -6.32 -7.74 25.22
C PRO A 449 -5.87 -8.93 26.10
N GLU A 450 -6.44 -10.12 25.88
CA GLU A 450 -6.08 -11.33 26.62
C GLU A 450 -4.72 -11.88 26.15
N ILE A 451 -4.46 -11.85 24.84
CA ILE A 451 -3.18 -12.24 24.25
C ILE A 451 -2.06 -11.33 24.78
N ASP A 452 -2.28 -10.03 24.83
CA ASP A 452 -1.32 -9.05 25.37
C ASP A 452 -1.07 -9.28 26.86
N ALA A 453 -2.13 -9.46 27.65
CA ALA A 453 -2.00 -9.68 29.09
C ALA A 453 -1.17 -10.95 29.39
N ALA A 454 -1.43 -12.04 28.66
CA ALA A 454 -0.67 -13.27 28.76
C ALA A 454 0.80 -13.06 28.34
N ALA A 455 1.05 -12.38 27.21
CA ALA A 455 2.39 -12.11 26.72
C ALA A 455 3.19 -11.22 27.71
N VAL A 456 2.57 -10.19 28.29
CA VAL A 456 3.19 -9.34 29.33
C VAL A 456 3.49 -10.14 30.59
N ALA A 457 2.60 -11.03 31.02
CA ALA A 457 2.85 -11.90 32.18
C ALA A 457 4.04 -12.84 31.92
N LEU A 458 4.13 -13.44 30.73
CA LEU A 458 5.25 -14.28 30.33
C LEU A 458 6.55 -13.48 30.18
N PHE A 459 6.49 -12.24 29.69
CA PHE A 459 7.65 -11.36 29.54
C PHE A 459 8.33 -11.08 30.88
N LYS A 460 7.55 -10.94 31.96
CA LYS A 460 8.06 -10.77 33.33
C LYS A 460 8.82 -12.00 33.85
N ILE A 461 8.50 -13.19 33.34
CA ILE A 461 9.21 -14.43 33.66
C ILE A 461 10.48 -14.51 32.81
N SER A 462 10.34 -14.43 31.48
CA SER A 462 11.45 -14.26 30.57
C SER A 462 11.00 -13.62 29.25
N PRO A 463 11.81 -12.73 28.63
CA PRO A 463 11.50 -12.19 27.32
C PRO A 463 11.28 -13.26 26.25
N GLN A 464 11.99 -14.38 26.33
CA GLN A 464 11.86 -15.48 25.37
C GLN A 464 10.47 -16.15 25.44
N SER A 465 9.94 -16.38 26.64
CA SER A 465 8.63 -17.01 26.83
C SER A 465 7.49 -16.21 26.18
N ALA A 466 7.52 -14.87 26.28
CA ALA A 466 6.55 -14.02 25.60
C ALA A 466 6.67 -14.14 24.07
N ARG A 467 7.90 -14.18 23.55
CA ARG A 467 8.16 -14.29 22.11
C ARG A 467 7.75 -15.65 21.55
N ASP A 468 7.99 -16.74 22.26
CA ASP A 468 7.53 -18.07 21.89
C ASP A 468 6.00 -18.13 21.83
N TYR A 469 5.34 -17.58 22.85
CA TYR A 469 3.88 -17.49 22.92
C TYR A 469 3.29 -16.69 21.74
N LEU A 470 3.81 -15.48 21.49
CA LEU A 470 3.36 -14.62 20.39
C LEU A 470 3.65 -15.24 19.02
N THR A 471 4.79 -15.92 18.87
CA THR A 471 5.12 -16.65 17.63
C THR A 471 4.07 -17.74 17.36
N ASN A 472 3.74 -18.55 18.37
CA ASN A 472 2.75 -19.61 18.23
C ASN A 472 1.35 -19.04 17.94
N TYR A 473 0.97 -17.92 18.59
CA TYR A 473 -0.28 -17.24 18.32
C TYR A 473 -0.36 -16.76 16.87
N SER A 474 0.61 -15.99 16.38
CA SER A 474 0.59 -15.46 15.00
C SER A 474 0.60 -16.60 13.97
N VAL A 475 1.38 -17.66 14.19
CA VAL A 475 1.36 -18.87 13.33
C VAL A 475 -0.03 -19.51 13.29
N ALA A 476 -0.65 -19.72 14.45
CA ALA A 476 -1.98 -20.34 14.52
C ALA A 476 -3.06 -19.48 13.84
N GLN A 477 -3.02 -18.15 14.00
CA GLN A 477 -3.97 -17.26 13.33
C GLN A 477 -3.76 -17.23 11.82
N THR A 478 -2.53 -17.28 11.33
CA THR A 478 -2.25 -17.43 9.89
C THR A 478 -2.82 -18.74 9.34
N GLU A 479 -2.53 -19.88 9.98
CA GLU A 479 -3.01 -21.20 9.53
C GLU A 479 -4.54 -21.25 9.50
N ARG A 480 -5.20 -20.76 10.57
CA ARG A 480 -6.66 -20.63 10.64
C ARG A 480 -7.20 -19.76 9.52
N THR A 481 -6.58 -18.60 9.27
CA THR A 481 -7.02 -17.66 8.24
C THR A 481 -6.95 -18.28 6.86
N VAL A 482 -5.81 -18.86 6.49
CA VAL A 482 -5.61 -19.46 5.15
C VAL A 482 -6.50 -20.68 4.94
N ALA A 483 -6.71 -21.50 5.96
CA ALA A 483 -7.67 -22.61 5.89
C ALA A 483 -9.11 -22.09 5.70
N ARG A 484 -9.53 -21.08 6.48
CA ARG A 484 -10.87 -20.50 6.37
C ARG A 484 -11.10 -19.80 5.03
N TRP A 485 -10.07 -19.15 4.49
CA TRP A 485 -10.11 -18.45 3.20
C TRP A 485 -10.20 -19.41 2.02
N ARG A 486 -9.43 -20.51 2.04
CA ARG A 486 -9.61 -21.61 1.09
C ARG A 486 -11.04 -22.14 1.10
N LYS A 487 -11.58 -22.37 2.31
CA LYS A 487 -12.95 -22.86 2.45
C LYS A 487 -13.99 -21.88 1.90
N LEU A 488 -13.78 -20.58 2.11
CA LEU A 488 -14.62 -19.53 1.52
C LEU A 488 -14.66 -19.61 0.00
N GLY A 489 -13.51 -19.77 -0.68
CA GLY A 489 -13.49 -19.91 -2.14
C GLY A 489 -14.26 -21.13 -2.64
N GLU A 490 -14.17 -22.27 -1.94
CA GLU A 490 -15.00 -23.45 -2.24
C GLU A 490 -16.50 -23.15 -2.09
N ASP A 491 -16.88 -22.46 -1.01
CA ASP A 491 -18.28 -22.13 -0.73
C ASP A 491 -18.84 -21.15 -1.76
N LEU A 492 -18.05 -20.15 -2.18
CA LEU A 492 -18.39 -19.23 -3.26
C LEU A 492 -18.63 -19.98 -4.57
N LEU A 493 -17.73 -20.89 -4.95
CA LEU A 493 -17.88 -21.68 -6.17
C LEU A 493 -19.19 -22.49 -6.15
N VAL A 494 -19.48 -23.14 -5.03
CA VAL A 494 -20.71 -23.92 -4.88
C VAL A 494 -21.95 -23.02 -4.91
N LYS A 495 -21.92 -21.86 -4.24
CA LYS A 495 -23.05 -20.94 -4.12
C LYS A 495 -23.40 -20.28 -5.46
N TYR A 496 -22.39 -19.93 -6.26
CA TYR A 496 -22.54 -19.14 -7.49
C TYR A 496 -22.29 -19.91 -8.80
N LEU A 497 -22.33 -21.24 -8.72
CA LEU A 497 -22.05 -22.16 -9.84
C LEU A 497 -22.86 -21.83 -11.11
N ASP A 498 -22.17 -21.73 -12.24
CA ASP A 498 -22.72 -21.56 -13.58
C ASP A 498 -23.70 -20.37 -13.72
N GLY A 499 -23.44 -19.28 -12.99
CA GLY A 499 -24.26 -18.07 -13.01
C GLY A 499 -25.55 -18.16 -12.18
N ASN A 500 -25.78 -19.28 -11.49
CA ASN A 500 -26.89 -19.42 -10.56
C ASN A 500 -26.53 -18.84 -9.19
N THR A 501 -27.52 -18.75 -8.30
CA THR A 501 -27.28 -18.50 -6.87
C THR A 501 -27.99 -19.54 -6.05
N LYS A 502 -27.38 -20.04 -4.97
CA LYS A 502 -28.04 -20.94 -4.03
C LYS A 502 -28.45 -20.19 -2.76
N ASP A 503 -29.69 -20.38 -2.35
CA ASP A 503 -30.19 -19.86 -1.07
C ASP A 503 -29.66 -20.67 0.13
N ALA A 504 -30.06 -20.28 1.34
CA ALA A 504 -29.65 -20.97 2.58
C ALA A 504 -30.06 -22.46 2.64
N LEU A 505 -31.08 -22.87 1.86
CA LEU A 505 -31.54 -24.25 1.73
C LEU A 505 -30.88 -24.97 0.55
N LYS A 506 -29.87 -24.35 -0.08
CA LYS A 506 -29.15 -24.82 -1.27
C LYS A 506 -30.03 -24.95 -2.52
N LYS A 507 -31.16 -24.26 -2.58
CA LYS A 507 -32.02 -24.24 -3.78
C LYS A 507 -31.51 -23.24 -4.79
N VAL A 508 -31.51 -23.65 -6.06
CA VAL A 508 -31.06 -22.85 -7.20
C VAL A 508 -32.02 -21.69 -7.45
N GLN A 509 -31.46 -20.51 -7.67
CA GLN A 509 -32.13 -19.27 -8.02
C GLN A 509 -31.52 -18.71 -9.31
N HIS A 510 -32.38 -18.24 -10.22
CA HIS A 510 -32.01 -17.61 -11.49
C HIS A 510 -32.25 -16.11 -11.40
N ILE A 511 -31.29 -15.38 -10.82
CA ILE A 511 -31.44 -13.93 -10.56
C ILE A 511 -31.39 -13.12 -11.87
N GLY A 512 -30.58 -13.56 -12.84
CA GLY A 512 -30.36 -12.82 -14.08
C GLY A 512 -29.51 -11.56 -13.87
N TYR A 513 -29.42 -10.73 -14.90
CA TYR A 513 -28.72 -9.44 -14.82
C TYR A 513 -29.62 -8.33 -14.26
N PRO A 514 -29.05 -7.24 -13.71
CA PRO A 514 -29.83 -6.06 -13.37
C PRO A 514 -30.58 -5.49 -14.58
N ALA A 515 -31.77 -4.91 -14.35
CA ALA A 515 -32.61 -4.35 -15.40
C ALA A 515 -31.90 -3.26 -16.23
N SER A 516 -30.99 -2.49 -15.62
CA SER A 516 -30.14 -1.51 -16.32
C SER A 516 -29.23 -2.17 -17.35
N TRP A 517 -28.70 -3.36 -17.05
CA TRP A 517 -27.85 -4.10 -17.95
C TRP A 517 -28.64 -4.76 -19.09
N TYR A 518 -29.82 -5.30 -18.81
CA TYR A 518 -30.72 -5.78 -19.86
C TYR A 518 -31.13 -4.66 -20.83
N ARG A 519 -31.33 -3.43 -20.34
CA ARG A 519 -31.56 -2.28 -21.22
C ARG A 519 -30.36 -1.99 -22.11
N ARG A 520 -29.13 -2.00 -21.58
CA ARG A 520 -27.91 -1.86 -22.40
C ARG A 520 -27.80 -2.94 -23.47
N ILE A 521 -28.10 -4.19 -23.13
CA ILE A 521 -28.13 -5.30 -24.10
C ILE A 521 -29.19 -5.04 -25.18
N ALA A 522 -30.38 -4.60 -24.81
CA ALA A 522 -31.44 -4.28 -25.78
C ALA A 522 -31.02 -3.11 -26.70
N ASP A 523 -30.44 -2.05 -26.14
CA ASP A 523 -29.98 -0.88 -26.89
C ASP A 523 -28.85 -1.22 -27.87
N ASP A 524 -27.88 -2.04 -27.46
CA ASP A 524 -26.77 -2.50 -28.30
C ASP A 524 -27.23 -3.45 -29.42
N THR A 525 -28.18 -4.34 -29.12
CA THR A 525 -28.55 -5.42 -30.05
C THR A 525 -29.77 -5.10 -30.92
N GLY A 526 -30.52 -4.04 -30.61
CA GLY A 526 -31.76 -3.69 -31.30
C GLY A 526 -32.75 -4.85 -31.33
N ASP A 527 -33.35 -5.11 -32.50
CA ASP A 527 -34.34 -6.18 -32.68
C ASP A 527 -33.75 -7.60 -32.78
N ARG A 528 -32.42 -7.78 -32.65
CA ARG A 528 -31.75 -9.09 -32.80
C ARG A 528 -32.16 -10.07 -31.70
N LEU A 529 -32.22 -9.60 -30.45
CA LEU A 529 -32.57 -10.44 -29.28
C LEU A 529 -34.05 -10.32 -28.89
N LYS A 530 -34.84 -9.55 -29.64
CA LYS A 530 -36.27 -9.37 -29.39
C LYS A 530 -37.03 -10.62 -29.80
N MET A 531 -37.78 -11.21 -28.87
CA MET A 531 -38.70 -12.31 -29.17
C MET A 531 -39.73 -11.88 -30.22
N ARG A 532 -39.93 -12.70 -31.25
CA ARG A 532 -40.89 -12.45 -32.33
C ARG A 532 -41.98 -13.51 -32.27
N LYS A 533 -43.24 -13.11 -32.35
CA LYS A 533 -44.35 -14.05 -32.47
C LYS A 533 -44.26 -14.78 -33.81
N LEU A 534 -44.32 -16.11 -33.79
CA LEU A 534 -44.40 -16.91 -35.00
C LEU A 534 -45.84 -16.97 -35.51
N GLN A 535 -46.01 -17.15 -36.83
CA GLN A 535 -47.34 -17.20 -37.44
C GLN A 535 -48.07 -18.47 -36.96
N GLY A 536 -49.20 -18.31 -36.27
CA GLY A 536 -49.97 -19.41 -35.66
C GLY A 536 -49.64 -19.69 -34.18
N GLU A 537 -48.73 -18.92 -33.57
CA GLU A 537 -48.48 -19.00 -32.12
C GLU A 537 -49.69 -18.43 -31.35
N GLY A 538 -50.44 -19.31 -30.69
CA GLY A 538 -51.58 -18.93 -29.86
C GLY A 538 -51.15 -18.10 -28.64
N GLU A 539 -52.08 -17.37 -28.03
CA GLU A 539 -51.83 -16.66 -26.78
C GLU A 539 -51.68 -17.65 -25.63
N THR A 540 -50.50 -18.25 -25.47
CA THR A 540 -50.16 -18.99 -24.25
C THR A 540 -49.22 -18.17 -23.37
N ALA A 541 -49.53 -18.25 -22.07
CA ALA A 541 -48.95 -17.48 -20.99
C ALA A 541 -47.41 -17.50 -21.01
N THR A 542 -46.83 -16.31 -20.84
CA THR A 542 -45.41 -16.07 -20.58
C THR A 542 -44.86 -17.04 -19.53
N HIS A 543 -43.83 -17.80 -19.90
CA HIS A 543 -43.03 -18.65 -19.02
C HIS A 543 -42.04 -17.85 -18.19
#